data_AF-H7G1F9-F1
#
_entry.id   AF-H7G1F9-F1
#
_cell.length_a   1.000
_cell.length_b   1.000
_cell.length_c   1.000
_cell.angle_alpha   90.00
_cell.angle_beta   90.00
_cell.angle_gamma   90.00
#
_symmetry.space_group_name_H-M   'P 1'
#
loop_
_entity.id
_entity.type
_entity.pdbx_description
1 polymer ?
#
loop_
_entity_poly.entity_id
_entity_poly.type
_entity_poly.pdbx_seq_one_letter_code
_entity_poly.pdbx_strand_id
1 'polypeptide(L)' 'MVFKNKCVVFTDSLQSMLRKNAIEKVNAAGGIVKNYVSRETDYLVIAPRQLDMFEEERKRRVL' A
#
# COMPACT_ATOMS: atom_id res chain seq x y z
N MET A 1 7.61 -8.93 16.67
CA MET A 1 6.99 -7.78 15.97
C MET A 1 6.69 -8.21 14.54
N VAL A 2 5.41 -8.21 14.14
CA VAL A 2 4.93 -8.82 12.88
C VAL A 2 5.52 -8.17 11.62
N PHE A 3 5.81 -6.86 11.67
CA PHE A 3 6.34 -6.10 10.53
C PHE A 3 7.81 -5.70 10.69
N LYS A 4 8.57 -6.33 11.59
CA LYS A 4 9.96 -5.93 11.88
C LYS A 4 10.79 -5.85 10.58
N ASN A 5 11.33 -4.66 10.30
CA ASN A 5 12.16 -4.35 9.12
C ASN A 5 11.45 -4.55 7.77
N LYS A 6 10.11 -4.57 7.75
CA LYS A 6 9.33 -4.67 6.51
C LYS A 6 8.96 -3.28 5.99
N CYS A 7 9.23 -3.02 4.72
CA CYS A 7 8.85 -1.78 4.06
C CYS A 7 7.44 -1.91 3.46
N VAL A 8 6.53 -1.06 3.93
CA VAL A 8 5.12 -1.02 3.50
C VAL A 8 4.85 0.28 2.77
N VAL A 9 4.13 0.22 1.66
CA VAL A 9 3.65 1.37 0.92
C VAL A 9 2.15 1.31 0.83
N PHE A 10 1.48 2.44 1.12
CA PHE A 10 0.05 2.59 0.90
C PHE A 10 -0.17 3.44 -0.35
N THR A 11 -1.12 3.09 -1.21
CA THR A 11 -1.46 3.93 -2.36
C THR A 11 -2.32 5.12 -1.94
N ASP A 12 -3.35 4.88 -1.12
CA ASP A 12 -4.29 5.91 -0.63
C ASP A 12 -4.88 5.52 0.74
N SER A 13 -5.91 6.22 1.19
CA SER A 13 -6.71 5.93 2.37
C SER A 13 -7.48 4.62 2.20
N LEU A 14 -7.51 3.83 3.26
CA LEU A 14 -8.22 2.56 3.28
C LEU A 14 -9.68 2.81 3.64
N GLN A 15 -10.60 1.97 3.15
CA GLN A 15 -12.01 2.06 3.52
C GLN A 15 -12.22 1.96 5.04
N SER A 16 -11.40 1.13 5.71
CA SER A 16 -11.49 0.88 7.15
C SER A 16 -10.84 1.94 8.02
N MET A 17 -9.89 2.74 7.49
CA MET A 17 -9.17 3.74 8.29
C MET A 17 -8.42 4.76 7.43
N LEU A 18 -8.19 5.93 8.03
CA LEU A 18 -7.30 6.94 7.47
C LEU A 18 -5.88 6.39 7.31
N ARG A 19 -5.18 6.85 6.25
CA ARG A 19 -3.78 6.48 5.98
C ARG A 19 -2.88 6.68 7.20
N LYS A 20 -3.04 7.80 7.92
CA LYS A 20 -2.28 8.10 9.14
C LYS A 20 -2.37 6.97 10.19
N ASN A 21 -3.59 6.48 10.44
CA ASN A 21 -3.83 5.43 11.43
C ASN A 21 -3.21 4.09 10.98
N ALA A 22 -3.23 3.80 9.68
CA ALA A 22 -2.57 2.61 9.13
C ALA A 22 -1.04 2.68 9.29
N ILE A 23 -0.46 3.86 9.06
CA ILE A 23 0.98 4.12 9.25
C ILE A 23 1.37 3.89 10.71
N GLU A 24 0.60 4.44 11.65
CA GLU A 24 0.84 4.27 13.09
C GLU A 24 0.83 2.78 13.49
N LYS A 25 -0.12 1.99 12.98
CA LYS A 25 -0.18 0.54 13.23
C LYS A 25 1.04 -0.21 12.67
N VAL A 26 1.50 0.11 11.47
CA VAL A 26 2.68 -0.53 10.86
C VAL A 26 3.95 -0.17 11.64
N ASN A 27 4.13 1.10 11.99
CA ASN A 27 5.27 1.57 12.77
C ASN A 27 5.29 0.92 14.17
N ALA A 28 4.15 0.84 14.85
CA ALA A 28 4.02 0.17 16.15
C ALA A 28 4.34 -1.34 16.07
N ALA A 29 4.13 -1.95 14.91
CA ALA A 29 4.48 -3.34 14.64
C ALA A 29 5.93 -3.54 14.14
N GLY A 30 6.76 -2.49 14.14
CA GLY A 30 8.19 -2.50 13.76
C GLY A 30 8.44 -2.35 12.25
N GLY A 31 7.42 -1.98 11.47
CA GLY A 31 7.53 -1.74 10.04
C GLY A 31 7.99 -0.33 9.69
N ILE A 32 8.34 -0.15 8.42
CA ILE A 32 8.80 1.12 7.84
C ILE A 32 7.79 1.49 6.76
N VAL A 33 7.23 2.69 6.82
CA VAL A 33 6.35 3.18 5.74
C VAL A 33 7.12 4.11 4.80
N LYS A 34 6.99 3.87 3.50
CA LYS A 34 7.45 4.78 2.42
C LYS A 34 6.26 5.32 1.62
N ASN A 35 6.47 6.44 0.93
CA ASN A 35 5.48 7.12 0.10
C ASN A 35 5.60 6.80 -1.40
N TYR A 36 6.58 5.99 -1.80
CA TYR A 36 6.76 5.51 -3.18
C TYR A 36 7.14 4.03 -3.17
N VAL A 37 6.76 3.32 -4.23
CA VAL A 37 7.16 1.92 -4.46
C VAL A 37 8.61 1.87 -4.93
N SER A 38 9.40 0.97 -4.36
CA SER A 38 10.79 0.74 -4.76
C SER A 38 11.13 -0.76 -4.69
N ARG A 39 12.36 -1.11 -5.06
CA ARG A 39 12.87 -2.50 -4.92
C ARG A 39 12.92 -3.00 -3.48
N GLU A 40 12.85 -2.09 -2.52
CA GLU A 40 12.85 -2.42 -1.09
C GLU A 40 11.43 -2.62 -0.54
N THR A 41 10.38 -2.34 -1.32
CA THR A 41 8.99 -2.51 -0.87
C THR A 41 8.64 -4.00 -0.71
N ASP A 42 8.41 -4.44 0.52
CA ASP A 42 7.93 -5.79 0.82
C ASP A 42 6.42 -5.92 0.57
N TYR A 43 5.65 -4.89 0.92
CA TYR A 43 4.19 -4.89 0.82
C TYR A 43 3.66 -3.60 0.20
N LEU A 44 2.82 -3.74 -0.83
CA LEU A 44 2.01 -2.67 -1.38
C LEU A 44 0.55 -2.87 -0.98
N VAL A 45 0.02 -1.95 -0.17
CA VAL A 45 -1.38 -1.96 0.27
C VAL A 45 -2.18 -1.00 -0.59
N ILE A 46 -3.09 -1.56 -1.38
CA ILE A 46 -3.84 -0.83 -2.41
C ILE A 46 -5.23 -0.50 -1.87
N ALA A 47 -5.63 0.77 -1.98
CA ALA A 47 -7.01 1.19 -1.68
C ALA A 47 -7.98 0.70 -2.77
N PRO A 48 -9.24 0.35 -2.45
CA PRO A 48 -10.18 -0.25 -3.40
C PRO A 48 -10.35 0.54 -4.71
N ARG A 49 -10.46 1.88 -4.62
CA ARG A 49 -10.60 2.75 -5.81
C ARG A 49 -9.43 2.70 -6.79
N GLN A 50 -8.25 2.22 -6.37
CA GLN A 50 -7.08 2.10 -7.25
C GLN A 50 -7.06 0.77 -8.01
N LEU A 51 -7.77 -0.27 -7.54
CA LEU A 51 -7.87 -1.54 -8.25
C LEU A 51 -8.60 -1.37 -9.59
N ASP A 52 -9.65 -0.55 -9.61
CA ASP A 52 -10.41 -0.25 -10.84
C ASP A 52 -9.54 0.44 -11.91
N MET A 53 -8.56 1.26 -11.52
CA MET A 53 -7.65 1.90 -12.47
C MET A 53 -6.70 0.90 -13.15
N PHE A 54 -6.24 -0.12 -12.42
CA PHE A 54 -5.39 -1.17 -12.99
C PHE A 54 -6.18 -2.08 -13.93
N GLU A 55 -7.45 -2.35 -13.64
CA GLU A 55 -8.33 -3.11 -14.54
C GLU A 55 -8.55 -2.38 -15.87
N GLU A 56 -8.76 -1.05 -15.85
CA GLU A 56 -8.88 -0.24 -17.07
C GLU A 56 -7.57 -0.19 -17.88
N GLU A 57 -6.41 -0.07 -17.22
CA GLU A 57 -5.11 -0.19 -17.92
C GLU A 57 -4.93 -1.59 -18.52
N ARG A 58 -5.36 -2.64 -17.82
CA ARG A 58 -5.28 -4.02 -18.32
C ARG A 58 -6.10 -4.17 -19.59
N LYS A 59 -7.36 -3.71 -19.60
CA LYS A 59 -8.24 -3.75 -20.78
C LYS A 59 -7.64 -3.03 -21.98
N ARG A 60 -7.01 -1.86 -21.76
CA ARG A 60 -6.34 -1.09 -22.83
C ARG A 60 -5.14 -1.81 -23.47
N ARG A 61 -4.51 -2.76 -22.78
CA ARG A 61 -3.38 -3.55 -23.33
C ARG A 61 -3.82 -4.77 -24.13
N VAL A 62 -5.11 -5.14 -24.06
CA VAL A 62 -5.67 -6.29 -24.80
C VAL A 62 -6.43 -5.85 -26.06
N LEU A 63 -6.59 -4.53 -26.26
CA LEU A 63 -7.10 -3.91 -27.49
C LEU A 63 -5.94 -3.39 -28.33
#